data_AF-A0A7V8RXF7-F1
#
_entry.id   AF-A0A7V8RXF7-F1
#
_cell.length_a   1.000
_cell.length_b   1.000
_cell.length_c   1.000
_cell.angle_alpha   90.00
_cell.angle_beta   90.00
_cell.angle_gamma   90.00
#
_symmetry.space_group_name_H-M   'P 1'
#
loop_
_entity.id
_entity.type
_entity.pdbx_description
1 polymer ?
#
loop_
_entity_poly.entity_id
_entity_poly.type
_entity_poly.pdbx_seq_one_letter_code
_entity_poly.pdbx_strand_id
1 'polypeptide(L)'
;MSGSLAVSVAPFDALRHVTPNGREYWSARDLMAPFGYGADWRNFVAAISRAKMSCNNSGTDPVVNFVGATKITGTKPAEDYHLSRYACYLVALNGDPRKPEIAAAQTYFVIKTREAETATAAPALSGPDLLAAAVLEAQRMIEAKDALIAELEPKADLADTYLTAQGGARLIREAAKLLGMRERELRQWLVDERLLFAKHAPCGAMQYDHYAQFAHYFQAHEHVVAHSWGSCAHYTLRILPRGMELITKRLGGKPK
;
A
#
# COMPACT_ATOMS: atom_id res chain seq x y z
N MET A 1 -9.69 -31.81 -26.28
CA MET A 1 -10.75 -30.79 -26.19
C MET A 1 -10.93 -30.46 -24.72
N SER A 2 -10.30 -29.39 -24.26
CA SER A 2 -10.39 -28.94 -22.86
C SER A 2 -11.65 -28.11 -22.70
N GLY A 3 -12.69 -28.70 -22.11
CA GLY A 3 -13.94 -28.02 -21.77
C GLY A 3 -13.71 -27.13 -20.56
N SER A 4 -13.72 -25.81 -20.77
CA SER A 4 -13.80 -24.81 -19.72
C SER A 4 -15.14 -24.98 -19.00
N LEU A 5 -15.09 -25.40 -17.73
CA LEU A 5 -16.25 -25.41 -16.83
C LEU A 5 -16.63 -23.96 -16.56
N ALA A 6 -17.67 -23.48 -17.24
CA ALA A 6 -18.33 -22.24 -16.87
C ALA A 6 -18.75 -22.36 -15.39
N VAL A 7 -18.19 -21.49 -14.55
CA VAL A 7 -18.58 -21.35 -13.15
C VAL A 7 -20.07 -21.00 -13.15
N SER A 8 -20.92 -21.96 -12.83
CA SER A 8 -22.35 -21.72 -12.67
C SER A 8 -22.52 -20.78 -11.47
N VAL A 9 -22.98 -19.55 -11.74
CA VAL A 9 -23.41 -18.63 -10.69
C VAL A 9 -24.51 -19.36 -9.91
N ALA A 10 -24.30 -19.55 -8.61
CA ALA A 10 -25.29 -20.23 -7.78
C ALA A 10 -26.66 -19.56 -7.95
N PRO A 11 -27.78 -20.29 -8.03
CA PRO A 11 -29.11 -19.71 -8.28
C PRO A 11 -29.47 -18.55 -7.35
N PHE A 12 -28.91 -18.54 -6.14
CA PHE A 12 -29.04 -17.47 -5.16
C PHE A 12 -28.31 -16.17 -5.55
N ASP A 13 -27.09 -16.26 -6.09
CA ASP A 13 -26.32 -15.08 -6.52
C ASP A 13 -26.90 -14.45 -7.79
N ALA A 14 -27.68 -15.20 -8.57
CA ALA A 14 -28.41 -14.67 -9.72
C ALA A 14 -29.51 -13.67 -9.33
N LEU A 15 -30.03 -13.76 -8.09
CA LEU A 15 -31.07 -12.85 -7.55
C LEU A 15 -30.48 -11.68 -6.76
N ARG A 16 -29.15 -11.55 -6.76
CA ARG A 16 -28.44 -10.49 -6.06
C ARG A 16 -28.61 -9.16 -6.78
N HIS A 17 -28.93 -8.13 -6.01
CA HIS A 17 -28.91 -6.73 -6.43
C HIS A 17 -27.80 -5.97 -5.70
N VAL A 18 -27.38 -4.85 -6.27
CA VAL A 18 -26.39 -3.95 -5.66
C VAL A 18 -26.95 -2.54 -5.65
N THR A 19 -26.92 -1.89 -4.48
CA THR A 19 -27.31 -0.48 -4.34
C THR A 19 -26.27 0.45 -4.97
N PRO A 20 -26.60 1.73 -5.26
CA PRO A 20 -25.62 2.70 -5.77
C PRO A 20 -24.37 2.84 -4.91
N ASN A 21 -24.47 2.57 -3.60
CA ASN A 21 -23.37 2.65 -2.65
C ASN A 21 -22.57 1.33 -2.54
N GLY A 22 -22.79 0.37 -3.44
CA GLY A 22 -22.07 -0.90 -3.48
C GLY A 22 -22.57 -1.98 -2.51
N ARG A 23 -23.62 -1.73 -1.71
CA ARG A 23 -24.18 -2.74 -0.79
C ARG A 23 -25.03 -3.76 -1.55
N GLU A 24 -24.73 -5.04 -1.38
CA GLU A 24 -25.55 -6.14 -1.91
C GLU A 24 -26.86 -6.30 -1.13
N TYR A 25 -27.94 -6.67 -1.83
CA TYR A 25 -29.21 -7.04 -1.24
C TYR A 25 -30.02 -8.00 -2.12
N TRP A 26 -30.98 -8.67 -1.52
CA TRP A 26 -31.99 -9.48 -2.21
C TRP A 26 -33.38 -8.94 -1.89
N SER A 27 -34.22 -8.83 -2.90
CA SER A 27 -35.64 -8.50 -2.72
C SER A 27 -36.37 -9.72 -2.16
N ALA A 28 -37.08 -9.56 -1.05
CA ALA A 28 -37.87 -10.62 -0.46
C ALA A 28 -38.96 -11.12 -1.43
N ARG A 29 -39.55 -10.22 -2.22
CA ARG A 29 -40.49 -10.57 -3.30
C ARG A 29 -39.88 -11.52 -4.32
N ASP A 30 -38.62 -11.32 -4.72
CA ASP A 30 -37.93 -12.19 -5.67
C ASP A 30 -37.57 -13.55 -5.07
N LEU A 31 -37.37 -13.59 -3.76
CA LEU A 31 -37.02 -14.82 -3.04
C LEU A 31 -38.23 -15.72 -2.74
N MET A 32 -39.46 -15.23 -2.84
CA MET A 32 -40.65 -16.03 -2.53
C MET A 32 -40.69 -17.35 -3.32
N ALA A 33 -40.61 -17.28 -4.64
CA ALA A 33 -40.72 -18.44 -5.51
C ALA A 33 -39.54 -19.43 -5.30
N PRO A 34 -38.26 -19.00 -5.27
CA PRO A 34 -37.13 -19.87 -4.94
C PRO A 34 -37.20 -20.54 -3.56
N PHE A 35 -37.90 -19.93 -2.59
CA PHE A 35 -38.10 -20.48 -1.25
C PHE A 35 -39.37 -21.34 -1.16
N GLY A 36 -40.05 -21.61 -2.27
CA GLY A 36 -41.29 -22.40 -2.31
C GLY A 36 -42.52 -21.68 -1.76
N TYR A 37 -42.44 -20.37 -1.56
CA TYR A 37 -43.58 -19.54 -1.23
C TYR A 37 -44.24 -19.12 -2.54
N GLY A 38 -45.44 -19.68 -2.80
CA GLY A 38 -46.30 -19.21 -3.90
C GLY A 38 -46.76 -17.77 -3.67
N ALA A 39 -47.78 -17.34 -4.41
CA ALA A 39 -48.23 -15.94 -4.42
C ALA A 39 -48.70 -15.36 -3.06
N ASP A 40 -48.84 -16.17 -2.00
CA ASP A 40 -49.25 -15.69 -0.68
C ASP A 40 -48.10 -15.04 0.10
N TRP A 41 -48.01 -13.71 -0.03
CA TRP A 41 -47.06 -12.86 0.68
C TRP A 41 -47.05 -13.07 2.20
N ARG A 42 -48.23 -13.29 2.82
CA ARG A 42 -48.35 -13.32 4.28
C ARG A 42 -47.58 -14.47 4.89
N ASN A 43 -47.53 -15.61 4.19
CA ASN A 43 -46.77 -16.78 4.61
C ASN A 43 -45.26 -16.50 4.59
N PHE A 44 -44.78 -15.73 3.62
CA PHE A 44 -43.37 -15.37 3.54
C PHE A 44 -43.00 -14.31 4.58
N VAL A 45 -43.87 -13.32 4.80
CA VAL A 45 -43.70 -12.35 5.90
C VAL A 45 -43.60 -13.06 7.25
N ALA A 46 -44.38 -14.10 7.50
CA ALA A 46 -44.27 -14.88 8.74
C ALA A 46 -42.90 -15.57 8.89
N ALA A 47 -42.27 -16.01 7.80
CA ALA A 47 -40.90 -16.53 7.83
C ALA A 47 -39.87 -15.42 8.10
N ILE A 48 -40.03 -14.25 7.46
CA ILE A 48 -39.19 -13.06 7.70
C ILE A 48 -39.30 -12.60 9.16
N SER A 49 -40.49 -12.58 9.75
CA SER A 49 -40.69 -12.21 11.16
C SER A 49 -39.98 -13.17 12.12
N ARG A 50 -40.04 -14.49 11.86
CA ARG A 50 -39.25 -15.48 12.62
C ARG A 50 -37.74 -15.24 12.48
N ALA A 51 -37.27 -14.97 11.26
CA ALA A 51 -35.87 -14.65 11.00
C ALA A 51 -35.39 -13.37 11.71
N LYS A 52 -36.21 -12.32 11.75
CA LYS A 52 -35.94 -11.08 12.51
C LYS A 52 -35.80 -11.35 14.01
N MET A 53 -36.67 -12.18 14.58
CA MET A 53 -36.57 -12.59 16.00
C MET A 53 -35.26 -13.35 16.26
N SER A 54 -34.91 -14.31 15.41
CA SER A 54 -33.65 -15.05 15.53
C SER A 54 -32.42 -14.16 15.39
N CYS A 55 -32.46 -13.17 14.48
CA CYS A 55 -31.41 -12.14 14.32
C CYS A 55 -31.21 -11.35 15.62
N ASN A 56 -32.30 -10.81 16.18
CA ASN A 56 -32.27 -10.03 17.40
C ASN A 56 -31.76 -10.84 18.59
N ASN A 57 -32.24 -12.08 18.74
CA ASN A 57 -31.82 -12.97 19.82
C ASN A 57 -30.35 -13.41 19.70
N SER A 58 -29.77 -13.32 18.51
CA SER A 58 -28.34 -13.56 18.25
C SER A 58 -27.48 -12.31 18.48
N GLY A 59 -28.05 -11.22 19.01
CA GLY A 59 -27.33 -9.96 19.27
C GLY A 59 -27.09 -9.09 18.04
N THR A 60 -27.72 -9.41 16.91
CA THR A 60 -27.59 -8.63 15.66
C THR A 60 -28.84 -7.80 15.42
N ASP A 61 -28.67 -6.50 15.13
CA ASP A 61 -29.79 -5.60 14.83
C ASP A 61 -30.52 -6.01 13.53
N PRO A 62 -31.82 -6.38 13.60
CA PRO A 62 -32.61 -6.71 12.42
C PRO A 62 -32.76 -5.54 11.43
N VAL A 63 -32.70 -4.29 11.88
CA VAL A 63 -32.91 -3.12 11.01
C VAL A 63 -31.85 -3.03 9.92
N VAL A 64 -30.62 -3.45 10.22
CA VAL A 64 -29.50 -3.46 9.26
C VAL A 64 -29.66 -4.54 8.20
N ASN A 65 -30.27 -5.67 8.56
CA ASN A 65 -30.32 -6.88 7.74
C ASN A 65 -31.65 -7.07 7.00
N PHE A 66 -32.74 -6.48 7.50
CA PHE A 66 -34.10 -6.62 7.00
C PHE A 66 -34.72 -5.24 6.74
N VAL A 67 -34.18 -4.52 5.77
CA VAL A 67 -34.59 -3.14 5.47
C VAL A 67 -35.96 -3.16 4.78
N GLY A 68 -36.95 -2.46 5.34
CA GLY A 68 -38.26 -2.30 4.71
C GLY A 68 -38.14 -1.60 3.35
N ALA A 69 -38.84 -2.12 2.35
CA ALA A 69 -38.81 -1.62 0.98
C ALA A 69 -40.21 -1.67 0.36
N THR A 70 -40.33 -1.13 -0.85
CA THR A 70 -41.54 -1.23 -1.67
C THR A 70 -41.12 -1.63 -3.07
N LYS A 71 -41.81 -2.63 -3.61
CA LYS A 71 -41.61 -3.11 -4.98
C LYS A 71 -42.89 -2.97 -5.76
N ILE A 72 -42.79 -2.50 -7.01
CA ILE A 72 -43.95 -2.47 -7.90
C ILE A 72 -44.21 -3.90 -8.38
N THR A 73 -45.35 -4.47 -8.00
CA THR A 73 -45.82 -5.78 -8.47
C THR A 73 -47.02 -5.56 -9.39
N GLY A 74 -46.85 -5.85 -10.68
CA GLY A 74 -47.84 -5.50 -11.70
C GLY A 74 -47.98 -3.98 -11.81
N THR A 75 -49.14 -3.44 -11.42
CA THR A 75 -49.44 -1.99 -11.52
C THR A 75 -49.48 -1.28 -10.17
N LYS A 76 -49.24 -1.97 -9.05
CA LYS A 76 -49.37 -1.39 -7.70
C LYS A 76 -48.07 -1.56 -6.90
N PRO A 77 -47.72 -0.56 -6.07
CA PRO A 77 -46.68 -0.73 -5.06
C PRO A 77 -47.14 -1.75 -4.02
N ALA A 78 -46.25 -2.69 -3.69
CA ALA A 78 -46.45 -3.69 -2.66
C ALA A 78 -45.27 -3.68 -1.69
N GLU A 79 -45.54 -4.04 -0.43
CA GLU A 79 -44.52 -4.20 0.60
C GLU A 79 -43.41 -5.17 0.14
N ASP A 80 -42.17 -4.86 0.45
CA ASP A 80 -41.01 -5.71 0.22
C ASP A 80 -39.98 -5.53 1.34
N TYR A 81 -38.93 -6.37 1.34
CA TYR A 81 -37.75 -6.19 2.18
C TYR A 81 -36.49 -6.33 1.34
N HIS A 82 -35.53 -5.44 1.55
CA HIS A 82 -34.16 -5.62 1.08
C HIS A 82 -33.39 -6.39 2.16
N LEU A 83 -33.13 -7.65 1.86
CA LEU A 83 -32.46 -8.58 2.75
C LEU A 83 -30.96 -8.59 2.47
N SER A 84 -30.14 -8.57 3.52
CA SER A 84 -28.73 -8.91 3.41
C SER A 84 -28.57 -10.41 3.12
N ARG A 85 -27.39 -10.83 2.65
CA ARG A 85 -27.07 -12.25 2.49
C ARG A 85 -27.32 -13.05 3.77
N TYR A 86 -26.93 -12.48 4.91
CA TYR A 86 -27.17 -13.04 6.24
C TYR A 86 -28.67 -13.18 6.55
N ALA A 87 -29.47 -12.15 6.27
CA ALA A 87 -30.93 -12.22 6.44
C ALA A 87 -31.56 -13.32 5.58
N CYS A 88 -31.11 -13.50 4.33
CA CYS A 88 -31.60 -14.57 3.47
C CYS A 88 -31.36 -15.96 4.08
N TYR A 89 -30.18 -16.19 4.66
CA TYR A 89 -29.87 -17.45 5.36
C TYR A 89 -30.75 -17.64 6.59
N LEU A 90 -30.97 -16.58 7.40
CA LEU A 90 -31.89 -16.66 8.52
C LEU A 90 -33.33 -16.95 8.07
N VAL A 91 -33.80 -16.38 6.96
CA VAL A 91 -35.13 -16.69 6.39
C VAL A 91 -35.21 -18.16 5.98
N ALA A 92 -34.15 -18.72 5.40
CA ALA A 92 -34.11 -20.14 5.03
C ALA A 92 -34.19 -21.04 6.28
N LEU A 93 -33.36 -20.75 7.29
CA LEU A 93 -33.29 -21.51 8.53
C LEU A 93 -34.60 -21.44 9.34
N ASN A 94 -35.30 -20.30 9.28
CA ASN A 94 -36.56 -20.06 9.99
C ASN A 94 -37.79 -20.17 9.07
N GLY A 95 -37.67 -20.81 7.91
CA GLY A 95 -38.75 -21.02 6.96
C GLY A 95 -39.79 -22.04 7.42
N ASP A 96 -40.79 -22.33 6.58
CA ASP A 96 -41.72 -23.45 6.79
C ASP A 96 -41.07 -24.76 6.31
N PRO A 97 -40.70 -25.70 7.20
CA PRO A 97 -40.00 -26.92 6.81
C PRO A 97 -40.85 -27.87 5.97
N ARG A 98 -42.17 -27.63 5.84
CA ARG A 98 -43.03 -28.40 4.93
C ARG A 98 -42.78 -28.06 3.45
N LYS A 99 -42.04 -26.98 3.17
CA LYS A 99 -41.64 -26.59 1.80
C LYS A 99 -40.34 -27.29 1.41
N PRO A 100 -40.31 -28.04 0.29
CA PRO A 100 -39.10 -28.77 -0.15
C PRO A 100 -37.86 -27.87 -0.28
N GLU A 101 -38.03 -26.64 -0.73
CA GLU A 101 -36.95 -25.67 -0.93
C GLU A 101 -36.33 -25.22 0.40
N ILE A 102 -37.17 -25.01 1.42
CA ILE A 102 -36.72 -24.71 2.80
C ILE A 102 -36.02 -25.92 3.41
N ALA A 103 -36.60 -27.10 3.29
CA ALA A 103 -36.01 -28.33 3.82
C ALA A 103 -34.65 -28.64 3.17
N ALA A 104 -34.53 -28.42 1.86
CA ALA A 104 -33.27 -28.55 1.12
C ALA A 104 -32.22 -27.54 1.60
N ALA A 105 -32.60 -26.27 1.81
CA ALA A 105 -31.71 -25.26 2.35
C ALA A 105 -31.24 -25.60 3.78
N GLN A 106 -32.14 -26.07 4.65
CA GLN A 106 -31.77 -26.50 6.00
C GLN A 106 -30.81 -27.71 5.96
N THR A 107 -31.09 -28.70 5.11
CA THR A 107 -30.21 -29.86 4.90
C THR A 107 -28.83 -29.42 4.41
N TYR A 108 -28.79 -28.47 3.48
CA TYR A 108 -27.54 -27.88 3.01
C TYR A 108 -26.75 -27.25 4.16
N PHE A 109 -27.39 -26.45 5.03
CA PHE A 109 -26.70 -25.87 6.18
C PHE A 109 -26.22 -26.91 7.18
N VAL A 110 -26.97 -27.99 7.43
CA VAL A 110 -26.52 -29.09 8.28
C VAL A 110 -25.26 -29.75 7.71
N ILE A 111 -25.26 -30.07 6.41
CA ILE A 111 -24.10 -30.66 5.73
C ILE A 111 -22.90 -29.70 5.75
N LYS A 112 -23.11 -28.43 5.40
CA LYS A 112 -22.04 -27.42 5.40
C LYS A 112 -21.49 -27.13 6.78
N THR A 113 -22.32 -27.16 7.82
CA THR A 113 -21.85 -27.05 9.21
C THR A 113 -20.95 -28.23 9.55
N ARG A 114 -21.36 -29.46 9.19
CA ARG A 114 -20.53 -30.65 9.44
C ARG A 114 -19.23 -30.62 8.65
N GLU A 115 -19.28 -30.25 7.37
CA GLU A 115 -18.09 -30.06 6.54
C GLU A 115 -17.14 -29.06 7.20
N ALA A 116 -17.64 -27.91 7.65
CA ALA A 116 -16.82 -26.88 8.31
C ALA A 116 -16.25 -27.34 9.66
N GLU A 117 -17.01 -28.08 10.48
CA GLU A 117 -16.54 -28.65 11.74
C GLU A 117 -15.45 -29.71 11.54
N THR A 118 -15.56 -30.49 10.45
CA THR A 118 -14.60 -31.55 10.11
C THR A 118 -13.49 -31.09 9.19
N ALA A 119 -13.57 -29.87 8.67
CA ALA A 119 -12.51 -29.25 7.91
C ALA A 119 -11.33 -29.01 8.85
N THR A 120 -10.42 -29.98 8.89
CA THR A 120 -9.10 -29.77 9.45
C THR A 120 -8.48 -28.61 8.70
N ALA A 121 -7.84 -27.67 9.41
CA ALA A 121 -7.00 -26.66 8.78
C ALA A 121 -6.11 -27.39 7.75
N ALA A 122 -6.02 -26.83 6.53
CA ALA A 122 -5.21 -27.42 5.47
C ALA A 122 -3.88 -27.88 6.09
N PRO A 123 -3.49 -29.15 5.89
CA PRO A 123 -2.31 -29.68 6.57
C PRO A 123 -1.16 -28.71 6.34
N ALA A 124 -0.52 -28.28 7.42
CA ALA A 124 0.63 -27.42 7.32
C ALA A 124 1.60 -28.08 6.33
N LEU A 125 2.05 -27.33 5.31
CA LEU A 125 3.04 -27.83 4.37
C LEU A 125 4.18 -28.42 5.19
N SER A 126 4.52 -29.68 4.93
CA SER A 126 5.53 -30.41 5.71
C SER A 126 6.46 -31.16 4.77
N GLY A 127 7.68 -31.41 5.25
CA GLY A 127 8.70 -32.11 4.46
C GLY A 127 9.02 -31.41 3.13
N PRO A 128 9.06 -32.15 2.01
CA PRO A 128 9.44 -31.60 0.70
C PRO A 128 8.56 -30.45 0.20
N ASP A 129 7.25 -30.46 0.50
CA ASP A 129 6.31 -29.46 -0.01
C ASP A 129 6.52 -28.08 0.63
N LEU A 130 6.94 -28.06 1.90
CA LEU A 130 7.32 -26.83 2.59
C LEU A 130 8.58 -26.21 1.97
N LEU A 131 9.57 -27.06 1.66
CA LEU A 131 10.81 -26.61 1.04
C LEU A 131 10.55 -26.08 -0.37
N ALA A 132 9.74 -26.77 -1.16
CA ALA A 132 9.36 -26.32 -2.50
C ALA A 132 8.66 -24.95 -2.46
N ALA A 133 7.71 -24.75 -1.53
CA ALA A 133 7.05 -23.46 -1.34
C ALA A 133 8.03 -22.35 -0.93
N ALA A 134 8.95 -22.64 0.00
CA ALA A 134 9.96 -21.69 0.43
C ALA A 134 10.92 -21.29 -0.70
N VAL A 135 11.35 -22.25 -1.53
CA VAL A 135 12.21 -21.99 -2.68
C VAL A 135 11.51 -21.13 -3.73
N LEU A 136 10.25 -21.42 -4.05
CA LEU A 136 9.47 -20.61 -4.99
C LEU A 136 9.32 -19.17 -4.51
N GLU A 137 9.06 -18.98 -3.21
CA GLU A 137 8.94 -17.64 -2.65
C GLU A 137 10.28 -16.90 -2.60
N ALA A 138 11.36 -17.60 -2.25
CA ALA A 138 12.72 -17.04 -2.31
C ALA A 138 13.09 -16.60 -3.72
N GLN A 139 12.74 -17.41 -4.74
CA GLN A 139 12.99 -17.10 -6.14
C GLN A 139 12.26 -15.83 -6.57
N ARG A 140 10.97 -15.67 -6.21
CA ARG A 140 10.22 -14.43 -6.48
C ARG A 140 10.84 -13.20 -5.82
N MET A 141 11.32 -13.35 -4.59
CA MET A 141 11.99 -12.25 -3.89
C MET A 141 13.31 -11.87 -4.55
N ILE A 142 14.08 -12.85 -5.02
CA ILE A 142 15.32 -12.62 -5.76
C ILE A 142 15.01 -11.89 -7.06
N GLU A 143 14.06 -12.38 -7.86
CA GLU A 143 13.65 -11.76 -9.12
C GLU A 143 13.16 -10.31 -8.93
N ALA A 144 12.38 -10.05 -7.88
CA ALA A 144 11.93 -8.71 -7.55
C ALA A 144 13.11 -7.78 -7.17
N LYS A 145 14.11 -8.29 -6.44
CA LYS A 145 15.30 -7.52 -6.08
C LYS A 145 16.20 -7.29 -7.28
N ASP A 146 16.39 -8.28 -8.14
CA ASP A 146 17.21 -8.16 -9.35
C ASP A 146 16.60 -7.14 -10.31
N ALA A 147 15.27 -7.10 -10.44
CA ALA A 147 14.58 -6.07 -11.22
C ALA A 147 14.81 -4.66 -10.64
N LEU A 148 14.77 -4.52 -9.31
CA LEU A 148 15.07 -3.23 -8.65
C LEU A 148 16.54 -2.83 -8.86
N ILE A 149 17.47 -3.77 -8.73
CA ILE A 149 18.90 -3.53 -8.96
C ILE A 149 19.09 -3.05 -10.40
N ALA A 150 18.52 -3.73 -11.39
CA ALA A 150 18.61 -3.35 -12.80
C ALA A 150 18.06 -1.93 -13.08
N GLU A 151 17.06 -1.46 -12.33
CA GLU A 151 16.57 -0.08 -12.44
C GLU A 151 17.50 0.95 -11.76
N LEU A 152 18.08 0.58 -10.62
CA LEU A 152 18.93 1.46 -9.81
C LEU A 152 20.37 1.55 -10.31
N GLU A 153 20.88 0.49 -10.94
CA GLU A 153 22.25 0.39 -11.46
C GLU A 153 22.59 1.55 -12.44
N PRO A 154 21.79 1.88 -13.48
CA PRO A 154 22.09 3.02 -14.33
C PRO A 154 22.00 4.37 -13.60
N LYS A 155 21.18 4.47 -12.55
CA LYS A 155 21.09 5.69 -11.73
C LYS A 155 22.31 5.85 -10.83
N ALA A 156 22.82 4.74 -10.29
CA ALA A 156 24.07 4.70 -9.54
C ALA A 156 25.26 5.02 -10.46
N ASP A 157 25.34 4.38 -11.63
CA ASP A 157 26.39 4.62 -12.62
C ASP A 157 26.38 6.07 -13.13
N LEU A 158 25.19 6.62 -13.40
CA LEU A 158 25.05 8.04 -13.77
C LEU A 158 25.53 8.94 -12.62
N ALA A 159 25.18 8.63 -11.37
CA ALA A 159 25.66 9.38 -10.21
C ALA A 159 27.19 9.31 -10.08
N ASP A 160 27.80 8.14 -10.28
CA ASP A 160 29.25 7.92 -10.27
C ASP A 160 29.95 8.59 -11.46
N THR A 161 29.31 8.61 -12.63
CA THR A 161 29.79 9.33 -13.81
C THR A 161 29.72 10.85 -13.62
N TYR A 162 28.64 11.38 -13.02
CA TYR A 162 28.57 12.79 -12.60
C TYR A 162 29.55 13.13 -11.47
N LEU A 163 29.95 12.16 -10.66
CA LEU A 163 31.03 12.31 -9.69
C LEU A 163 32.40 12.43 -10.38
N THR A 164 32.59 11.87 -11.58
CA THR A 164 33.90 11.78 -12.26
C THR A 164 34.10 12.71 -13.47
N ALA A 165 33.04 13.12 -14.18
CA ALA A 165 33.13 13.80 -15.49
C ALA A 165 33.66 15.27 -15.49
N GLN A 166 33.83 15.94 -14.33
CA GLN A 166 34.45 17.28 -14.23
C GLN A 166 35.77 17.29 -13.43
N GLY A 167 36.55 16.21 -13.49
CA GLY A 167 37.78 16.11 -12.70
C GLY A 167 37.55 16.00 -11.19
N GLY A 168 36.30 15.71 -10.79
CA GLY A 168 35.92 15.39 -9.42
C GLY A 168 35.86 16.56 -8.42
N ALA A 169 36.35 17.74 -8.78
CA ALA A 169 36.41 18.90 -7.89
C ALA A 169 35.11 19.74 -7.94
N ARG A 170 34.38 19.85 -6.83
CA ARG A 170 33.10 20.59 -6.72
C ARG A 170 33.23 21.88 -5.94
N LEU A 171 32.50 22.93 -6.29
CA LEU A 171 32.42 24.12 -5.44
C LEU A 171 31.72 23.79 -4.11
N ILE A 172 32.04 24.50 -3.02
CA ILE A 172 31.37 24.31 -1.72
C ILE A 172 29.84 24.42 -1.86
N ARG A 173 29.34 25.35 -2.69
CA ARG A 173 27.91 25.51 -2.97
C ARG A 173 27.26 24.27 -3.59
N GLU A 174 27.98 23.58 -4.48
CA GLU A 174 27.49 22.39 -5.19
C GLU A 174 27.47 21.18 -4.25
N ALA A 175 28.53 21.03 -3.44
CA ALA A 175 28.58 20.04 -2.39
C ALA A 175 27.46 20.23 -1.36
N ALA A 176 27.19 21.47 -0.93
CA ALA A 176 26.12 21.77 0.02
C ALA A 176 24.74 21.36 -0.52
N LYS A 177 24.47 21.64 -1.81
CA LYS A 177 23.22 21.24 -2.48
C LYS A 177 23.04 19.73 -2.50
N LEU A 178 24.10 18.97 -2.77
CA LEU A 178 24.06 17.50 -2.78
C LEU A 178 23.87 16.90 -1.38
N LEU A 179 24.41 17.57 -0.36
CA LEU A 179 24.24 17.19 1.04
C LEU A 179 22.92 17.70 1.65
N GLY A 180 22.06 18.36 0.87
CA GLY A 180 20.77 18.87 1.34
C GLY A 180 20.86 20.02 2.37
N MET A 181 21.99 20.74 2.43
CA MET A 181 22.24 21.81 3.41
C MET A 181 22.56 23.15 2.76
N ARG A 182 22.47 24.25 3.53
CA ARG A 182 22.81 25.58 3.03
C ARG A 182 24.34 25.72 2.94
N GLU A 183 24.82 26.45 1.93
CA GLU A 183 26.27 26.67 1.75
C GLU A 183 26.94 27.27 3.01
N ARG A 184 26.27 28.21 3.68
CA ARG A 184 26.77 28.79 4.94
C ARG A 184 26.91 27.75 6.05
N GLU A 185 25.98 26.82 6.14
CA GLU A 185 26.00 25.74 7.15
C GLU A 185 27.16 24.79 6.88
N LEU A 186 27.36 24.39 5.62
CA LEU A 186 28.50 23.56 5.23
C LEU A 186 29.84 24.26 5.51
N ARG A 187 29.98 25.55 5.17
CA ARG A 187 31.20 26.32 5.46
C ARG A 187 31.48 26.40 6.95
N GLN A 188 30.47 26.64 7.77
CA GLN A 188 30.63 26.68 9.22
C GLN A 188 31.07 25.31 9.75
N TRP A 189 30.38 24.24 9.34
CA TRP A 189 30.72 22.88 9.74
C TRP A 189 32.15 22.49 9.35
N LEU A 190 32.60 22.85 8.14
CA LEU A 190 33.97 22.60 7.68
C LEU A 190 35.02 23.32 8.53
N VAL A 191 34.70 24.51 9.05
CA VAL A 191 35.57 25.24 10.00
C VAL A 191 35.53 24.60 11.38
N ASP A 192 34.34 24.23 11.87
CA ASP A 192 34.15 23.60 13.18
C ASP A 192 34.88 22.25 13.28
N GLU A 193 34.83 21.45 12.21
CA GLU A 193 35.57 20.20 12.05
C GLU A 193 37.07 20.39 11.78
N ARG A 194 37.53 21.65 11.77
CA ARG A 194 38.91 22.06 11.50
C ARG A 194 39.44 21.52 10.18
N LEU A 195 38.58 21.39 9.16
CA LEU A 195 38.98 21.06 7.79
C LEU A 195 39.45 22.32 7.05
N LEU A 196 38.74 23.43 7.28
CA LEU A 196 39.04 24.74 6.72
C LEU A 196 39.32 25.78 7.81
N PHE A 197 39.96 26.87 7.43
CA PHE A 197 40.10 28.08 8.24
C PHE A 197 39.75 29.32 7.41
N ALA A 198 39.36 30.39 8.10
CA ALA A 198 39.03 31.66 7.49
C ALA A 198 40.25 32.58 7.42
N LYS A 199 40.42 33.30 6.31
CA LYS A 199 41.45 34.32 6.09
C LYS A 199 40.84 35.55 5.44
N HIS A 200 41.45 36.72 5.61
CA HIS A 200 40.98 37.94 4.97
C HIS A 200 41.90 38.33 3.82
N ALA A 201 41.31 38.67 2.69
CA ALA A 201 42.01 39.28 1.58
C ALA A 201 42.43 40.72 1.93
N PRO A 202 43.47 41.28 1.29
CA PRO A 202 43.82 42.69 1.38
C PRO A 202 42.64 43.66 1.15
N CYS A 203 41.65 43.27 0.34
CA CYS A 203 40.43 44.04 0.10
C CYS A 203 39.36 43.93 1.20
N GLY A 204 39.65 43.22 2.30
CA GLY A 204 38.72 42.97 3.41
C GLY A 204 37.75 41.81 3.19
N ALA A 205 37.76 41.17 2.01
CA ALA A 205 36.90 40.02 1.73
C ALA A 205 37.30 38.80 2.57
N MET A 206 36.33 38.17 3.22
CA MET A 206 36.51 36.89 3.92
C MET A 206 36.67 35.76 2.89
N GLN A 207 37.71 34.95 3.08
CA GLN A 207 38.07 33.80 2.24
C GLN A 207 38.30 32.57 3.12
N TYR A 208 38.27 31.40 2.49
CA TYR A 208 38.49 30.13 3.17
C TYR A 208 39.62 29.37 2.51
N ASP A 209 40.43 28.71 3.33
CA ASP A 209 41.51 27.86 2.89
C ASP A 209 41.55 26.58 3.74
N HIS A 210 42.27 25.56 3.30
CA HIS A 210 42.32 24.27 3.98
C HIS A 210 43.63 24.09 4.77
N TYR A 211 43.58 23.34 5.87
CA TYR A 211 44.82 22.96 6.56
C TYR A 211 45.69 22.05 5.68
N ALA A 212 47.01 22.11 5.85
CA ALA A 212 47.97 21.36 5.02
C ALA A 212 47.70 19.84 5.01
N GLN A 213 47.31 19.28 6.16
CA GLN A 213 46.95 17.86 6.30
C GLN A 213 45.73 17.43 5.45
N PHE A 214 44.93 18.39 4.98
CA PHE A 214 43.77 18.15 4.13
C PHE A 214 43.98 18.55 2.66
N ALA A 215 45.22 18.82 2.24
CA ALA A 215 45.53 19.23 0.87
C ALA A 215 45.09 18.22 -0.21
N HIS A 216 44.94 16.93 0.14
CA HIS A 216 44.44 15.91 -0.79
C HIS A 216 42.90 15.85 -0.92
N TYR A 217 42.18 16.64 -0.13
CA TYR A 217 40.71 16.67 -0.08
C TYR A 217 40.14 17.94 -0.70
N PHE A 218 40.94 19.00 -0.81
CA PHE A 218 40.51 20.31 -1.31
C PHE A 218 41.49 20.85 -2.35
N GLN A 219 40.99 21.74 -3.21
CA GLN A 219 41.79 22.44 -4.21
C GLN A 219 41.43 23.93 -4.19
N ALA A 220 42.39 24.79 -3.84
CA ALA A 220 42.22 26.23 -3.92
C ALA A 220 42.63 26.74 -5.31
N HIS A 221 41.73 27.45 -5.99
CA HIS A 221 42.02 28.10 -7.27
C HIS A 221 42.14 29.61 -7.06
N GLU A 222 43.31 30.16 -7.34
CA GLU A 222 43.56 31.59 -7.27
C GLU A 222 43.00 32.32 -8.50
N HIS A 223 42.43 33.50 -8.30
CA HIS A 223 42.05 34.43 -9.35
C HIS A 223 42.28 35.86 -8.87
N VAL A 224 42.65 36.75 -9.77
CA VAL A 224 42.97 38.13 -9.44
C VAL A 224 41.74 39.01 -9.68
N VAL A 225 41.36 39.78 -8.66
CA VAL A 225 40.27 40.77 -8.73
C VAL A 225 40.89 42.16 -8.86
N ALA A 226 40.42 42.93 -9.85
CA ALA A 226 40.83 44.31 -10.03
C ALA A 226 39.95 45.25 -9.18
N HIS A 227 40.59 46.18 -8.49
CA HIS A 227 39.98 47.25 -7.72
C HIS A 227 40.48 48.62 -8.21
N SER A 228 39.81 49.69 -7.81
CA SER A 228 40.23 51.07 -8.12
C SER A 228 41.61 51.45 -7.58
N TRP A 229 42.09 50.74 -6.56
CA TRP A 229 43.35 50.99 -5.84
C TRP A 229 44.45 49.95 -6.12
N GLY A 230 44.21 49.01 -7.06
CA GLY A 230 45.16 47.93 -7.39
C GLY A 230 44.46 46.61 -7.69
N SER A 231 45.20 45.50 -7.63
CA SER A 231 44.64 44.15 -7.78
C SER A 231 44.85 43.31 -6.51
N CYS A 232 43.93 42.39 -6.23
CA CYS A 232 43.96 41.52 -5.05
C CYS A 232 43.74 40.06 -5.46
N ALA A 233 44.52 39.14 -4.88
CA ALA A 233 44.36 37.70 -5.10
C ALA A 233 43.18 37.14 -4.29
N HIS A 234 42.34 36.34 -4.94
CA HIS A 234 41.19 35.68 -4.35
C HIS A 234 41.24 34.17 -4.57
N TYR A 235 40.84 33.41 -3.56
CA TYR A 235 40.85 31.95 -3.60
C TYR A 235 39.42 31.41 -3.65
N THR A 236 39.14 30.58 -4.65
CA THR A 236 37.93 29.78 -4.74
C THR A 236 38.25 28.35 -4.38
N LEU A 237 37.64 27.86 -3.30
CA LEU A 237 37.88 26.51 -2.82
C LEU A 237 36.94 25.50 -3.49
N ARG A 238 37.51 24.38 -3.95
CA ARG A 238 36.81 23.20 -4.45
C ARG A 238 37.11 21.98 -3.59
N ILE A 239 36.14 21.06 -3.53
CA ILE A 239 36.19 19.81 -2.78
C ILE A 239 36.40 18.67 -3.79
N LEU A 240 37.48 17.90 -3.61
CA LEU A 240 37.80 16.75 -4.45
C LEU A 240 36.90 15.55 -4.11
N PRO A 241 36.84 14.47 -4.93
CA PRO A 241 35.97 13.32 -4.66
C PRO A 241 36.24 12.67 -3.29
N ARG A 242 37.52 12.50 -2.95
CA ARG A 242 37.95 12.03 -1.62
C ARG A 242 37.49 12.97 -0.51
N GLY A 243 37.43 14.28 -0.79
CA GLY A 243 36.92 15.28 0.14
C GLY A 243 35.43 15.11 0.39
N MET A 244 34.66 14.85 -0.68
CA MET A 244 33.25 14.52 -0.58
C MET A 244 33.02 13.23 0.22
N GLU A 245 33.79 12.16 -0.03
CA GLU A 245 33.72 10.92 0.74
C GLU A 245 33.99 11.14 2.24
N LEU A 246 35.03 11.91 2.57
CA LEU A 246 35.38 12.27 3.95
C LEU A 246 34.24 13.03 4.63
N ILE A 247 33.67 14.03 3.94
CA ILE A 247 32.57 14.86 4.46
C ILE A 247 31.33 13.99 4.68
N THR A 248 30.91 13.22 3.68
CA THR A 248 29.74 12.32 3.78
C THR A 248 29.92 11.30 4.91
N LYS A 249 31.11 10.70 5.06
CA LYS A 249 31.41 9.75 6.14
C LYS A 249 31.33 10.39 7.52
N ARG A 250 31.83 11.62 7.69
CA ARG A 250 31.77 12.35 8.98
C ARG A 250 30.37 12.86 9.30
N LEU A 251 29.60 13.26 8.29
CA LEU A 251 28.18 13.63 8.45
C LEU A 251 27.32 12.40 8.80
N GLY A 252 27.64 11.22 8.25
CA GLY A 252 27.01 9.93 8.56
C GLY A 252 27.24 9.38 9.98
N GLY A 253 27.78 10.18 10.90
CA GLY A 253 27.87 9.88 12.34
C GLY A 253 27.15 10.89 13.25
N LYS A 254 26.51 11.93 12.68
CA LYS A 254 25.66 12.87 13.42
C LYS A 254 24.42 13.19 12.58
N PRO A 255 23.25 12.59 12.89
CA PRO A 255 22.02 13.06 12.30
C PRO A 255 21.68 14.45 12.84
N LYS A 256 21.18 15.32 11.97
CA LYS A 256 20.16 16.28 12.36
C LYS A 256 18.90 15.96 11.57
#